data_AF-A0A9W7MM38-F1
#
_entry.id   AF-A0A9W7MM38-F1
#
_cell.length_a   1.000
_cell.length_b   1.000
_cell.length_c   1.000
_cell.angle_alpha   90.00
_cell.angle_beta   90.00
_cell.angle_gamma   90.00
#
_symmetry.space_group_name_H-M   'P 1'
#
loop_
_entity.id
_entity.type
_entity.pdbx_description
1 polymer ?
#
loop_
_entity_poly.entity_id
_entity_poly.type
_entity_poly.pdbx_seq_one_letter_code
_entity_poly.pdbx_strand_id
1 'polypeptide(L)'
;MLFSKVSDCFVVQSRWAHVASGCSQRSSGLLSAISKSLTGNPVKENEVAAVVVDSVVYPTGPPVPVQTPKLLKFVETSQLCKGPQDSPWYWLVTGAKLQLENVKISLHVKFSLVNTC
;
A
#
# COMPACT_ATOMS: atom_id res chain seq x y z
N MET A 1 16.61 -2.15 -16.99
CA MET A 1 15.22 -2.58 -16.73
C MET A 1 14.79 -3.43 -17.90
N LEU A 2 14.32 -4.65 -17.65
CA LEU A 2 13.76 -5.53 -18.68
C LEU A 2 12.24 -5.33 -18.71
N PHE A 3 11.67 -5.25 -19.90
CA PHE A 3 10.22 -5.16 -20.09
C PHE A 3 9.82 -6.11 -21.21
N SER A 4 8.60 -6.65 -21.13
CA SER A 4 8.01 -7.48 -22.17
C SER A 4 6.74 -6.82 -22.69
N LYS A 5 6.55 -6.78 -24.00
CA LYS A 5 5.29 -6.35 -24.61
C LYS A 5 4.22 -7.40 -24.33
N VAL A 6 3.05 -6.95 -23.86
CA VAL A 6 1.82 -7.74 -23.88
C VAL A 6 1.13 -7.47 -25.22
N SER A 7 0.87 -8.51 -26.01
CA SER A 7 0.14 -8.43 -27.28
C SER A 7 -1.36 -8.58 -27.07
N ASP A 8 -2.15 -8.20 -28.07
CA ASP A 8 -3.61 -8.41 -28.10
C ASP A 8 -4.37 -7.82 -26.91
N CYS A 9 -3.84 -6.74 -26.32
CA CYS A 9 -4.48 -6.03 -25.23
C CYS A 9 -4.72 -4.55 -25.58
N PHE A 10 -5.84 -4.00 -25.13
CA PHE A 10 -6.18 -2.58 -25.30
C PHE A 10 -6.83 -2.00 -24.04
N VAL A 11 -6.70 -0.70 -23.87
CA VAL A 11 -7.33 0.02 -22.76
C VAL A 11 -8.81 0.27 -23.09
N VAL A 12 -9.71 -0.29 -22.29
CA VAL A 12 -11.16 -0.13 -22.46
C VAL A 12 -11.64 1.17 -21.83
N GLN A 13 -11.19 1.43 -20.61
CA GLN A 13 -11.64 2.56 -19.80
C GLN A 13 -10.49 3.07 -18.95
N SER A 14 -10.43 4.39 -18.74
CA SER A 14 -9.49 5.01 -17.80
C SER A 14 -10.21 5.96 -16.87
N ARG A 15 -9.79 6.02 -15.61
CA ARG A 15 -10.33 6.90 -14.58
C ARG A 15 -9.20 7.49 -13.76
N TRP A 16 -9.27 8.80 -13.53
CA TRP A 16 -8.42 9.45 -12.54
C TRP A 16 -9.00 9.23 -11.15
N ALA A 17 -8.14 8.82 -10.23
CA ALA A 17 -8.44 8.77 -8.81
C ALA A 17 -7.44 9.64 -8.05
N HIS A 18 -7.96 10.27 -7.02
CA HIS A 18 -7.21 10.98 -5.99
C HIS A 18 -7.79 10.53 -4.66
N VAL A 19 -7.06 10.78 -3.57
CA VAL A 19 -7.53 10.35 -2.26
C VAL A 19 -8.71 11.25 -1.90
N ALA A 20 -9.90 10.65 -1.79
CA ALA A 20 -11.05 11.38 -1.28
C ALA A 20 -10.71 11.83 0.15
N SER A 21 -10.79 13.12 0.41
CA SER A 21 -10.45 13.79 1.67
C SER A 21 -11.36 13.42 2.86
N GLY A 22 -12.02 12.25 2.83
CA GLY A 22 -13.02 11.81 3.79
C GLY A 22 -13.21 10.30 3.94
N CYS A 23 -12.25 9.46 3.52
CA CYS A 23 -12.26 8.09 4.06
C CYS A 23 -11.73 8.17 5.49
N SER A 24 -12.65 8.37 6.44
CA SER A 24 -12.44 8.10 7.85
C SER A 24 -11.56 6.86 7.96
N GLN A 25 -10.41 7.02 8.58
CA GLN A 25 -9.67 5.89 9.13
C GLN A 25 -10.73 5.07 9.88
N ARG A 26 -11.16 3.94 9.33
CA ARG A 26 -11.67 2.86 10.17
C ARG A 26 -10.47 2.45 10.99
N SER A 27 -10.30 3.17 12.09
CA SER A 27 -9.56 2.77 13.24
C SER A 27 -10.13 1.43 13.67
N SER A 28 -9.57 0.35 13.13
CA SER A 28 -9.52 -0.93 13.82
C SER A 28 -8.56 -0.75 15.00
N GLY A 29 -8.99 0.07 15.95
CA GLY A 29 -8.40 0.19 17.26
C GLY A 29 -9.02 -0.87 18.15
N LEU A 30 -8.30 -1.95 18.39
CA LEU A 30 -8.31 -2.58 19.70
C LEU A 30 -6.98 -3.31 19.95
N LEU A 31 -6.05 -2.55 20.50
CA LEU A 31 -5.04 -2.89 21.52
C LEU A 31 -4.63 -4.37 21.65
N SER A 32 -3.40 -4.64 21.21
CA SER A 32 -2.56 -5.74 21.65
C SER A 32 -1.93 -5.41 23.01
N ALA A 33 -2.43 -5.96 24.10
CA ALA A 33 -1.66 -6.19 25.34
C ALA A 33 -2.54 -6.90 26.37
N ILE A 34 -2.15 -8.11 26.78
CA ILE A 34 -1.83 -8.48 28.17
C ILE A 34 -1.12 -9.84 28.10
N SER A 35 0.15 -9.83 28.48
CA SER A 35 0.94 -11.02 28.82
C SER A 35 0.83 -11.23 30.33
N LYS A 36 0.51 -12.46 30.77
CA LYS A 36 0.82 -12.97 32.12
C LYS A 36 1.13 -14.47 32.05
N SER A 37 2.33 -14.80 32.52
CA SER A 37 2.93 -16.13 32.63
C SER A 37 2.18 -17.06 33.58
N LEU A 38 2.13 -18.36 33.29
CA LEU A 38 2.07 -19.43 34.30
C LEU A 38 2.52 -20.79 33.71
N THR A 39 3.65 -21.30 34.21
CA THR A 39 4.02 -22.71 34.50
C THR A 39 4.05 -23.77 33.38
N GLY A 40 5.26 -24.29 33.08
CA GLY A 40 5.47 -25.65 32.53
C GLY A 40 6.71 -25.81 31.60
N ASN A 41 7.83 -26.32 32.12
CA ASN A 41 9.01 -26.80 31.36
C ASN A 41 8.81 -28.27 30.88
N PRO A 42 9.69 -28.92 30.08
CA PRO A 42 10.38 -28.50 28.85
C PRO A 42 10.34 -29.60 27.73
N VAL A 43 10.18 -29.30 26.44
CA VAL A 43 10.57 -30.24 25.35
C VAL A 43 11.03 -29.48 24.09
N LYS A 44 12.06 -30.06 23.45
CA LYS A 44 12.98 -29.57 22.42
C LYS A 44 12.39 -29.46 21.00
N GLU A 45 13.09 -28.65 20.19
CA GLU A 45 13.44 -28.87 18.76
C GLU A 45 12.35 -28.75 17.68
N ASN A 46 12.37 -27.64 16.94
CA ASN A 46 12.79 -27.62 15.52
C ASN A 46 12.76 -26.19 14.97
N GLU A 47 13.90 -25.80 14.40
CA GLU A 47 14.09 -24.64 13.57
C GLU A 47 13.37 -24.85 12.24
N VAL A 48 12.27 -24.13 12.02
CA VAL A 48 11.80 -23.83 10.66
C VAL A 48 11.55 -22.35 10.65
N ALA A 49 12.47 -21.60 10.03
CA ALA A 49 12.28 -20.21 9.69
C ALA A 49 11.04 -20.12 8.79
N ALA A 50 9.89 -19.87 9.40
CA ALA A 50 8.72 -19.40 8.71
C ALA A 50 9.15 -18.08 8.07
N VAL A 51 9.42 -18.12 6.77
CA VAL A 51 9.61 -16.93 5.95
C VAL A 51 8.25 -16.24 5.91
N VAL A 52 7.99 -15.45 6.96
CA VAL A 52 6.90 -14.50 7.00
C VAL A 52 7.32 -13.39 6.03
N VAL A 53 6.77 -13.44 4.82
CA VAL A 53 6.90 -12.37 3.82
C VAL A 53 5.98 -11.23 4.24
N ASP A 54 6.25 -10.63 5.39
CA ASP A 54 5.72 -9.33 5.74
C ASP A 54 6.78 -8.28 5.39
N SER A 55 6.41 -7.32 4.55
CA SER A 55 7.22 -6.13 4.24
C SER A 55 7.49 -5.24 5.48
N VAL A 56 6.97 -5.64 6.65
CA VAL A 56 7.14 -4.98 7.95
C VAL A 56 8.49 -5.31 8.59
N VAL A 57 9.19 -6.35 8.13
CA VAL A 57 10.52 -6.67 8.65
C VAL A 57 11.56 -5.81 7.94
N TYR A 58 11.97 -4.72 8.61
CA TYR A 58 13.13 -3.92 8.19
C TYR A 58 14.40 -4.55 8.77
N PRO A 59 15.23 -5.26 7.97
CA PRO A 59 16.41 -5.97 8.49
C PRO A 59 17.46 -5.03 9.09
N THR A 60 17.40 -3.73 8.76
CA THR A 60 18.33 -2.68 9.23
C THR A 60 17.67 -1.70 10.22
N GLY A 61 16.49 -2.05 10.75
CA GLY A 61 15.65 -1.12 11.54
C GLY A 61 14.81 -0.19 10.67
N PRO A 62 13.81 0.50 11.26
CA PRO A 62 12.88 1.34 10.52
C PRO A 62 13.63 2.43 9.72
N PRO A 63 13.13 2.82 8.53
CA PRO A 63 13.78 3.82 7.70
C PRO A 63 14.05 5.09 8.52
N VAL A 64 15.29 5.59 8.44
CA VAL A 64 15.69 6.83 9.13
C VAL A 64 14.71 7.95 8.77
N PRO A 65 14.23 8.74 9.74
CA PRO A 65 13.26 9.80 9.48
C PRO A 65 13.73 10.74 8.37
N VAL A 66 12.80 11.07 7.46
CA VAL A 66 13.05 11.97 6.32
C VAL A 66 13.71 13.27 6.82
N GLN A 67 14.76 13.73 6.15
CA GLN A 67 15.63 14.85 6.55
C GLN A 67 14.91 16.20 6.76
N THR A 68 13.62 16.29 6.41
CA THR A 68 12.80 17.51 6.50
C THR A 68 11.35 17.23 6.93
N PRO A 69 11.10 16.86 8.21
CA PRO A 69 9.75 16.54 8.69
C PRO A 69 8.77 17.72 8.58
N LYS A 70 9.26 18.97 8.59
CA LYS A 70 8.46 20.19 8.42
C LYS A 70 7.76 20.30 7.05
N LEU A 71 8.28 19.63 6.02
CA LEU A 71 7.71 19.68 4.67
C LEU A 71 6.61 18.64 4.47
N LEU A 72 6.60 17.56 5.26
CA LEU A 72 5.61 16.48 5.16
C LEU A 72 4.17 16.99 5.39
N LYS A 73 3.98 18.09 6.12
CA LYS A 73 2.67 18.72 6.32
C LYS A 73 2.02 19.21 5.03
N PHE A 74 2.83 19.45 3.99
CA PHE A 74 2.38 19.87 2.66
C PHE A 74 2.32 18.71 1.67
N VAL A 75 2.56 17.47 2.10
CA VAL A 75 2.52 16.29 1.24
C VAL A 75 1.35 15.42 1.66
N GLU A 76 0.52 15.03 0.70
CA GLU A 76 -0.50 14.03 0.94
C GLU A 76 0.14 12.65 0.88
N THR A 77 0.21 11.97 2.03
CA THR A 77 0.88 10.67 2.19
C THR A 77 -0.10 9.49 2.19
N SER A 78 -1.38 9.75 1.89
CA SER A 78 -2.39 8.71 1.82
C SER A 78 -2.18 7.80 0.61
N GLN A 79 -2.58 6.55 0.77
CA GLN A 79 -2.41 5.52 -0.25
C GLN A 79 -3.68 5.39 -1.10
N LEU A 80 -3.48 5.22 -2.40
CA LEU A 80 -4.54 4.86 -3.34
C LEU A 80 -4.40 3.39 -3.71
N CYS A 81 -5.47 2.63 -3.50
CA CYS A 81 -5.56 1.25 -3.94
C CYS A 81 -6.83 1.07 -4.78
N LYS A 82 -6.68 0.37 -5.90
CA LYS A 82 -7.77 -0.21 -6.69
C LYS A 82 -7.41 -1.65 -6.93
N GLY A 83 -8.33 -2.57 -6.63
CA GLY A 83 -8.06 -4.00 -6.78
C GLY A 83 -9.26 -4.78 -7.30
N PRO A 84 -9.25 -6.11 -7.11
CA PRO A 84 -10.48 -6.88 -6.96
C PRO A 84 -11.34 -6.15 -5.89
N GLN A 85 -12.61 -6.40 -5.65
CA GLN A 85 -13.50 -5.53 -4.86
C GLN A 85 -13.86 -4.21 -5.56
N ASP A 86 -12.96 -3.56 -6.29
CA ASP A 86 -13.31 -2.38 -7.10
C ASP A 86 -13.79 -2.79 -8.49
N SER A 87 -15.10 -2.87 -8.71
CA SER A 87 -15.67 -3.18 -10.03
C SER A 87 -15.01 -2.34 -11.15
N PRO A 88 -14.53 -2.98 -12.24
CA PRO A 88 -14.72 -4.38 -12.65
C PRO A 88 -13.52 -5.31 -12.29
N TRP A 89 -12.96 -5.15 -11.09
CA TRP A 89 -11.94 -5.99 -10.43
C TRP A 89 -10.50 -5.80 -10.89
N TYR A 90 -10.25 -5.59 -12.18
CA TYR A 90 -8.88 -5.54 -12.70
C TYR A 90 -8.52 -4.12 -13.14
N TRP A 91 -7.68 -3.45 -12.34
CA TRP A 91 -7.21 -2.10 -12.63
C TRP A 91 -5.69 -2.07 -12.74
N LEU A 92 -5.19 -1.50 -13.83
CA LEU A 92 -3.77 -1.22 -14.03
C LEU A 92 -3.49 0.27 -13.79
N VAL A 93 -2.39 0.58 -13.11
CA VAL A 93 -1.89 1.95 -13.07
C VAL A 93 -1.17 2.26 -14.37
N THR A 94 -1.73 3.19 -15.15
CA THR A 94 -1.20 3.58 -16.46
C THR A 94 -0.73 5.03 -16.51
N GLY A 95 -0.79 5.73 -15.38
CA GLY A 95 -0.28 7.10 -15.28
C GLY A 95 -0.38 7.67 -13.88
N ALA A 96 0.39 8.72 -13.66
CA ALA A 96 0.43 9.48 -12.43
C ALA A 96 0.70 10.96 -12.74
N LYS A 97 0.15 11.85 -11.92
CA LYS A 97 0.48 13.28 -11.93
C LYS A 97 0.46 13.82 -10.51
N LEU A 98 1.32 14.80 -10.24
CA LEU A 98 1.27 15.57 -9.00
C LEU A 98 0.38 16.80 -9.20
N GLN A 99 -0.50 17.07 -8.24
CA GLN A 99 -1.34 18.26 -8.22
C GLN A 99 -1.33 18.90 -6.83
N LEU A 100 -1.58 20.21 -6.77
CA LEU A 100 -1.81 20.91 -5.52
C LEU A 100 -3.31 20.83 -5.21
N GLU A 101 -3.67 20.13 -4.15
CA GLU A 101 -5.05 19.93 -3.68
C GLU A 101 -5.12 20.28 -2.19
N ASN A 102 -6.02 21.18 -1.80
CA ASN A 102 -6.22 21.59 -0.40
C ASN A 102 -4.90 21.95 0.33
N VAL A 103 -4.00 22.70 -0.33
CA VAL A 103 -2.69 23.15 0.19
C VAL A 103 -1.65 22.02 0.33
N LYS A 104 -1.98 20.80 -0.10
CA LYS A 104 -1.06 19.67 -0.15
C LYS A 104 -0.71 19.26 -1.57
N ILE A 105 0.52 18.78 -1.74
CA ILE A 105 1.00 18.12 -2.95
C ILE A 105 0.45 16.69 -2.91
N SER A 106 -0.46 16.39 -3.83
CA SER A 106 -1.20 15.13 -3.92
C SER A 106 -0.86 14.37 -5.20
N LEU A 107 -0.81 13.03 -5.09
CA LEU A 107 -0.64 12.13 -6.23
C LEU A 107 -2.01 11.72 -6.79
N HIS A 108 -2.27 12.07 -8.05
CA HIS A 108 -3.42 11.57 -8.79
C HIS A 108 -2.95 10.42 -9.67
N VAL A 109 -3.65 9.29 -9.58
CA VAL A 109 -3.31 8.05 -10.29
C VAL A 109 -4.38 7.79 -11.35
N LYS A 110 -3.93 7.42 -12.56
CA LYS A 110 -4.80 6.98 -13.64
C LYS A 110 -4.88 5.46 -13.60
N PHE A 111 -6.05 4.96 -13.24
CA PHE A 111 -6.37 3.55 -13.31
C PHE A 111 -7.04 3.25 -14.63
N SER A 112 -6.59 2.21 -15.32
CA SER A 112 -7.14 1.76 -16.58
C SER A 112 -7.56 0.30 -16.52
N LEU A 113 -8.70 0.01 -17.11
CA LEU A 113 -9.13 -1.35 -17.42
C LEU A 113 -8.49 -1.75 -18.75
N VAL A 114 -7.80 -2.88 -18.76
CA VAL A 114 -7.23 -3.48 -19.96
C VAL A 114 -8.04 -4.72 -20.29
N ASN A 115 -8.38 -4.90 -21.56
CA ASN A 115 -9.03 -6.11 -22.06
C ASN A 115 -8.18 -6.75 -23.14
N THR A 116 -8.31 -8.07 -23.30
CA THR A 116 -7.73 -8.80 -24.41
C THR A 116 -8.73 -8.87 -25.57
N CYS A 117 -8.23 -8.84 -26.80
CA CYS A 117 -9.04 -9.09 -27.98
C CYS A 117 -9.54 -10.53 -28.04
#